data_AF-A0A931ZU69-F1
#
_entry.id   AF-A0A931ZU69-F1
#
_cell.length_a   1.000
_cell.length_b   1.000
_cell.length_c   1.000
_cell.angle_alpha   90.00
_cell.angle_beta   90.00
_cell.angle_gamma   90.00
#
_symmetry.space_group_name_H-M   'P 1'
#
loop_
_entity.id
_entity.type
_entity.pdbx_description
1 polymer ?
#
loop_
_entity_poly.entity_id
_entity_poly.type
_entity_poly.pdbx_seq_one_letter_code
_entity_poly.pdbx_strand_id
1 'polypeptide(L)'
;GAGPFTSPPDVMLPPGLSSILAAQAMLPVLNRREMRGDSGDVDRFGSLNELAQLPDSQYAEVWRAIMKRLLGIPEYAVRFGAAYPGTPAGALGFQHAANAIAAFLMQGLSRYDSPFDRYLHRDDAALTPEAKRGATLFFGRLPCAQCHNGPLLGGQRFANVGVPQVGPGEGQGAPLDLGRAEVVAQQFPVPSPSSYRFAFRPPPLRNVELTAPYMHDGVYPTLEAVVRHYNDVPTALRTYDVTQLDPALRGMYHGDQATITDVLSTLEWRFRTPLNLTDGERSDLVAFLKSLTDPAARDLASLIPASVPSGLPVRE
;
A
#
# COMPACT_ATOMS: atom_id res chain seq x y z
N GLY A 1 3.62 -22.76 -4.56
CA GLY A 1 2.77 -23.19 -3.43
C GLY A 1 1.57 -23.96 -3.95
N ALA A 2 0.89 -24.72 -3.10
CA ALA A 2 -0.29 -25.53 -3.45
C ALA A 2 -1.61 -24.73 -3.53
N GLY A 3 -1.54 -23.43 -3.79
CA GLY A 3 -2.67 -22.51 -3.97
C GLY A 3 -2.43 -21.57 -5.16
N PRO A 4 -3.45 -20.82 -5.63
CA PRO A 4 -3.37 -20.02 -6.86
C PRO A 4 -2.51 -18.75 -6.74
N PHE A 5 -2.01 -18.42 -5.54
CA PHE A 5 -1.28 -17.17 -5.29
C PHE A 5 0.23 -17.43 -5.15
N THR A 6 1.02 -16.57 -5.79
CA THR A 6 2.48 -16.55 -5.65
C THR A 6 2.88 -15.61 -4.53
N SER A 7 3.55 -16.14 -3.51
CA SER A 7 4.17 -15.43 -2.38
C SER A 7 5.69 -15.30 -2.59
N PRO A 8 6.41 -14.55 -1.72
CA PRO A 8 7.87 -14.62 -1.67
C PRO A 8 8.37 -16.09 -1.63
N PRO A 9 9.52 -16.41 -2.26
CA PRO A 9 9.95 -17.79 -2.53
C PRO A 9 10.01 -18.71 -1.30
N ASP A 10 10.29 -18.14 -0.14
CA ASP A 10 10.43 -18.75 1.18
C ASP A 10 9.10 -18.90 1.92
N VAL A 11 8.06 -18.14 1.56
CA VAL A 11 6.75 -18.17 2.22
C VAL A 11 5.82 -19.12 1.48
N MET A 12 5.50 -20.28 2.06
CA MET A 12 4.49 -21.20 1.50
C MET A 12 3.11 -20.90 2.07
N LEU A 13 2.25 -20.22 1.30
CA LEU A 13 0.87 -19.96 1.69
C LEU A 13 0.04 -21.26 1.80
N PRO A 14 -0.76 -21.43 2.86
CA PRO A 14 -1.67 -22.57 2.99
C PRO A 14 -2.83 -22.48 1.97
N PRO A 15 -3.49 -23.61 1.66
CA PRO A 15 -4.70 -23.59 0.84
C PRO A 15 -5.87 -22.91 1.57
N GLY A 16 -6.94 -22.61 0.84
CA GLY A 16 -8.18 -22.06 1.41
C GLY A 16 -8.25 -20.53 1.52
N LEU A 17 -7.26 -19.81 0.96
CA LEU A 17 -7.33 -18.36 0.79
C LEU A 17 -8.32 -18.00 -0.32
N SER A 18 -9.26 -17.10 -0.04
CA SER A 18 -10.36 -16.76 -0.95
C SER A 18 -10.02 -15.66 -1.97
N SER A 19 -8.96 -14.89 -1.73
CA SER A 19 -8.59 -13.74 -2.55
C SER A 19 -7.12 -13.36 -2.38
N ILE A 20 -6.62 -12.50 -3.28
CA ILE A 20 -5.28 -11.90 -3.14
C ILE A 20 -5.16 -11.01 -1.90
N LEU A 21 -6.26 -10.40 -1.44
CA LEU A 21 -6.30 -9.64 -0.19
C LEU A 21 -6.12 -10.58 1.01
N ALA A 22 -6.73 -11.77 0.98
CA ALA A 22 -6.50 -12.78 2.01
C ALA A 22 -5.04 -13.24 1.99
N ALA A 23 -4.45 -13.46 0.81
CA ALA A 23 -3.03 -13.79 0.71
C ALA A 23 -2.13 -12.68 1.28
N GLN A 24 -2.43 -11.41 1.02
CA GLN A 24 -1.68 -10.28 1.57
C GLN A 24 -1.81 -10.21 3.09
N ALA A 25 -3.00 -10.42 3.66
CA ALA A 25 -3.23 -10.41 5.09
C ALA A 25 -2.46 -11.51 5.87
N MET A 26 -1.89 -12.51 5.17
CA MET A 26 -1.02 -13.52 5.77
C MET A 26 0.39 -13.00 6.10
N LEU A 27 0.84 -11.91 5.48
CA LEU A 27 2.25 -11.52 5.49
C LEU A 27 2.65 -10.60 6.66
N PRO A 28 1.87 -9.58 7.06
CA PRO A 28 2.35 -8.61 8.04
C PRO A 28 2.71 -9.19 9.41
N VAL A 29 2.04 -10.27 9.77
CA VAL A 29 2.27 -11.03 10.99
C VAL A 29 3.61 -11.78 11.02
N LEU A 30 4.29 -11.90 9.88
CA LEU A 30 5.60 -12.53 9.77
C LEU A 30 6.74 -11.53 9.95
N ASN A 31 6.47 -10.24 9.69
CA ASN A 31 7.47 -9.18 9.68
C ASN A 31 7.72 -8.63 11.10
N ARG A 32 8.99 -8.66 11.52
CA ARG A 32 9.46 -8.18 12.83
C ARG A 32 9.18 -6.70 13.05
N ARG A 33 9.30 -5.88 12.01
CA ARG A 33 9.05 -4.43 12.06
C ARG A 33 7.58 -4.05 11.91
N GLU A 34 6.69 -5.02 11.71
CA GLU A 34 5.25 -4.80 11.59
C GLU A 34 4.50 -5.40 12.79
N MET A 35 3.87 -6.58 12.63
CA MET A 35 2.99 -7.14 13.66
C MET A 35 3.66 -8.19 14.56
N ARG A 36 4.89 -8.64 14.21
CA ARG A 36 5.51 -9.77 14.91
C ARG A 36 6.31 -9.36 16.15
N GLY A 37 7.09 -8.28 16.06
CA GLY A 37 8.03 -7.84 17.09
C GLY A 37 9.40 -8.55 17.05
N ASP A 38 10.30 -8.07 17.90
CA ASP A 38 11.67 -8.52 18.07
C ASP A 38 11.84 -9.46 19.27
N SER A 39 12.87 -10.32 19.19
CA SER A 39 13.13 -11.29 20.24
C SER A 39 13.40 -10.60 21.57
N GLY A 40 12.52 -10.83 22.54
CA GLY A 40 12.58 -10.24 23.88
C GLY A 40 11.47 -9.24 24.13
N ASP A 41 10.72 -8.84 23.10
CA ASP A 41 9.53 -8.01 23.25
C ASP A 41 8.50 -8.68 24.15
N VAL A 42 7.80 -7.84 24.91
CA VAL A 42 6.67 -8.24 25.74
C VAL A 42 5.37 -7.75 25.12
N ASP A 43 4.30 -8.49 25.33
CA ASP A 43 2.96 -8.06 25.00
C ASP A 43 2.47 -6.95 25.96
N ARG A 44 1.27 -6.43 25.69
CA ARG A 44 0.66 -5.37 26.50
C ARG A 44 0.44 -5.78 27.97
N PHE A 45 0.36 -7.06 28.25
CA PHE A 45 0.16 -7.60 29.60
C PHE A 45 1.49 -7.88 30.31
N GLY A 46 2.63 -7.54 29.70
CA GLY A 46 3.96 -7.77 30.24
C GLY A 46 4.45 -9.21 30.08
N SER A 47 3.74 -10.06 29.34
CA SER A 47 4.18 -11.43 29.05
C SER A 47 5.09 -11.43 27.83
N LEU A 48 6.02 -12.38 27.73
CA LEU A 48 6.88 -12.50 26.55
C LEU A 48 6.04 -12.70 25.28
N ASN A 49 6.28 -11.90 24.25
CA ASN A 49 5.59 -12.04 22.96
C ASN A 49 6.06 -13.32 22.26
N GLU A 50 5.21 -14.35 22.25
CA GLU A 50 5.54 -15.68 21.73
C GLU A 50 5.83 -15.67 20.23
N LEU A 51 5.23 -14.74 19.47
CA LEU A 51 5.43 -14.63 18.02
C LEU A 51 6.84 -14.18 17.67
N ALA A 52 7.41 -13.30 18.49
CA ALA A 52 8.74 -12.75 18.29
C ALA A 52 9.86 -13.76 18.60
N GLN A 53 9.57 -14.79 19.41
CA GLN A 53 10.52 -15.85 19.78
C GLN A 53 10.69 -16.91 18.70
N LEU A 54 9.73 -17.03 17.79
CA LEU A 54 9.82 -18.01 16.70
C LEU A 54 10.97 -17.60 15.74
N PRO A 55 11.67 -18.55 15.09
CA PRO A 55 12.65 -18.23 14.06
C PRO A 55 12.03 -17.68 12.77
N ASP A 56 12.78 -16.89 12.01
CA ASP A 56 12.29 -16.23 10.79
C ASP A 56 11.92 -17.18 9.66
N SER A 57 12.44 -18.40 9.68
CA SER A 57 12.09 -19.44 8.71
C SER A 57 10.80 -20.20 9.04
N GLN A 58 10.20 -19.98 10.22
CA GLN A 58 9.08 -20.78 10.73
C GLN A 58 7.72 -20.11 10.53
N TYR A 59 7.39 -19.68 9.30
CA TYR A 59 6.14 -18.96 9.00
C TYR A 59 4.87 -19.72 9.42
N ALA A 60 4.83 -21.04 9.20
CA ALA A 60 3.69 -21.87 9.58
C ALA A 60 3.47 -21.90 11.10
N GLU A 61 4.54 -21.86 11.89
CA GLU A 61 4.47 -21.81 13.35
C GLU A 61 3.96 -20.46 13.83
N VAL A 62 4.39 -19.37 13.20
CA VAL A 62 3.89 -18.00 13.49
C VAL A 62 2.38 -17.94 13.26
N TRP A 63 1.90 -18.40 12.10
CA TRP A 63 0.47 -18.45 11.80
C TRP A 63 -0.30 -19.35 12.77
N ARG A 64 0.27 -20.49 13.19
CA ARG A 64 -0.38 -21.38 14.18
C ARG A 64 -0.46 -20.73 15.55
N ALA A 65 0.60 -20.04 15.99
CA ALA A 65 0.63 -19.33 17.26
C ALA A 65 -0.43 -18.22 17.30
N ILE A 66 -0.56 -17.43 16.22
CA ILE A 66 -1.59 -16.39 16.12
C ILE A 66 -2.99 -16.99 16.14
N MET A 67 -3.24 -18.04 15.36
CA MET A 67 -4.55 -18.68 15.35
C MET A 67 -4.90 -19.26 16.73
N LYS A 68 -3.92 -19.85 17.43
CA LYS A 68 -4.09 -20.31 18.81
C LYS A 68 -4.45 -19.15 19.75
N ARG A 69 -3.79 -17.99 19.62
CA ARG A 69 -4.11 -16.77 20.38
C ARG A 69 -5.54 -16.31 20.11
N LEU A 70 -5.97 -16.28 18.85
CA LEU A 70 -7.33 -15.91 18.46
C LEU A 70 -8.38 -16.89 19.01
N LEU A 71 -8.16 -18.19 18.90
CA LEU A 71 -9.08 -19.22 19.43
C LEU A 71 -9.05 -19.33 20.96
N GLY A 72 -8.03 -18.78 21.62
CA GLY A 72 -7.98 -18.63 23.08
C GLY A 72 -9.00 -17.61 23.62
N ILE A 73 -9.53 -16.73 22.76
CA ILE A 73 -10.58 -15.78 23.12
C ILE A 73 -11.95 -16.46 22.88
N PRO A 74 -12.76 -16.73 23.91
CA PRO A 74 -13.99 -17.53 23.77
C PRO A 74 -14.95 -17.03 22.69
N GLU A 75 -15.14 -15.71 22.60
CA GLU A 75 -16.03 -15.12 21.60
C GLU A 75 -15.49 -15.28 20.17
N TYR A 76 -14.18 -15.19 19.94
CA TYR A 76 -13.61 -15.48 18.62
C TYR A 76 -13.76 -16.96 18.26
N ALA A 77 -13.55 -17.89 19.21
CA ALA A 77 -13.76 -19.31 18.95
C ALA A 77 -15.20 -19.61 18.48
N VAL A 78 -16.21 -19.01 19.13
CA VAL A 78 -17.61 -19.12 18.71
C VAL A 78 -17.82 -18.51 17.31
N ARG A 79 -17.31 -17.30 17.06
CA ARG A 79 -17.49 -16.61 15.77
C ARG A 79 -16.81 -17.36 14.61
N PHE A 80 -15.61 -17.89 14.81
CA PHE A 80 -14.94 -18.72 13.80
C PHE A 80 -15.68 -20.04 13.55
N GLY A 81 -16.18 -20.71 14.61
CA GLY A 81 -17.01 -21.91 14.45
C GLY A 81 -18.28 -21.64 13.64
N ALA A 82 -18.93 -20.50 13.88
CA ALA A 82 -20.12 -20.08 13.11
C ALA A 82 -19.80 -19.71 11.65
N ALA A 83 -18.65 -19.07 11.40
CA ALA A 83 -18.21 -18.73 10.03
C ALA A 83 -17.77 -19.96 9.21
N TYR A 84 -17.34 -21.04 9.89
CA TYR A 84 -16.84 -22.26 9.27
C TYR A 84 -17.46 -23.52 9.88
N PRO A 85 -18.79 -23.76 9.72
CA PRO A 85 -19.52 -24.82 10.42
C PRO A 85 -19.10 -26.25 10.07
N GLY A 86 -18.32 -26.44 8.98
CA GLY A 86 -17.76 -27.73 8.57
C GLY A 86 -16.28 -27.93 8.94
N THR A 87 -15.65 -26.94 9.58
CA THR A 87 -14.22 -26.98 9.93
C THR A 87 -14.07 -27.18 11.44
N PRO A 88 -13.54 -28.32 11.90
CA PRO A 88 -13.26 -28.52 13.33
C PRO A 88 -12.32 -27.43 13.86
N ALA A 89 -12.46 -27.06 15.14
CA ALA A 89 -11.65 -25.99 15.73
C ALA A 89 -10.12 -26.21 15.58
N GLY A 90 -9.65 -27.46 15.69
CA GLY A 90 -8.23 -27.81 15.49
C GLY A 90 -7.75 -27.74 14.04
N ALA A 91 -8.65 -27.64 13.06
CA ALA A 91 -8.35 -27.48 11.64
C ALA A 91 -8.43 -26.00 11.18
N LEU A 92 -8.88 -25.08 12.05
CA LEU A 92 -8.83 -23.66 11.76
C LEU A 92 -7.36 -23.19 11.80
N GLY A 93 -6.86 -22.73 10.66
CA GLY A 93 -5.58 -22.01 10.53
C GLY A 93 -5.76 -20.52 10.27
N PHE A 94 -4.66 -19.77 10.27
CA PHE A 94 -4.65 -18.31 10.10
C PHE A 94 -5.26 -17.83 8.78
N GLN A 95 -5.29 -18.66 7.73
CA GLN A 95 -5.99 -18.35 6.47
C GLN A 95 -7.48 -18.03 6.67
N HIS A 96 -8.12 -18.56 7.71
CA HIS A 96 -9.51 -18.25 8.03
C HIS A 96 -9.63 -16.83 8.60
N ALA A 97 -8.68 -16.41 9.45
CA ALA A 97 -8.59 -15.03 9.92
C ALA A 97 -8.25 -14.07 8.76
N ALA A 98 -7.32 -14.45 7.89
CA ALA A 98 -6.95 -13.67 6.71
C ALA A 98 -8.13 -13.51 5.73
N ASN A 99 -8.95 -14.54 5.54
CA ASN A 99 -10.20 -14.45 4.76
C ASN A 99 -11.21 -13.49 5.41
N ALA A 100 -11.34 -13.50 6.74
CA ALA A 100 -12.21 -12.56 7.46
C ALA A 100 -11.72 -11.11 7.33
N ILE A 101 -10.40 -10.87 7.43
CA ILE A 101 -9.78 -9.56 7.18
C ILE A 101 -10.08 -9.11 5.74
N ALA A 102 -9.85 -9.97 4.75
CA ALA A 102 -10.12 -9.65 3.36
C ALA A 102 -11.60 -9.31 3.11
N ALA A 103 -12.53 -10.07 3.70
CA ALA A 103 -13.96 -9.80 3.61
C ALA A 103 -14.31 -8.43 4.21
N PHE A 104 -13.76 -8.09 5.39
CA PHE A 104 -13.93 -6.78 6.00
C PHE A 104 -13.38 -5.66 5.11
N LEU A 105 -12.17 -5.80 4.56
CA LEU A 105 -11.60 -4.80 3.66
C LEU A 105 -12.47 -4.60 2.42
N MET A 106 -12.93 -5.69 1.80
CA MET A 106 -13.75 -5.64 0.59
C MET A 106 -15.14 -5.05 0.84
N GLN A 107 -15.82 -5.42 1.92
CA GLN A 107 -17.18 -4.96 2.20
C GLN A 107 -17.19 -3.59 2.90
N GLY A 108 -16.28 -3.42 3.85
CA GLY A 108 -16.19 -2.25 4.72
C GLY A 108 -15.54 -1.06 4.06
N LEU A 109 -14.50 -1.24 3.22
CA LEU A 109 -13.67 -0.13 2.70
C LEU A 109 -13.83 0.15 1.21
N SER A 110 -14.53 -0.69 0.46
CA SER A 110 -14.83 -0.40 -0.95
C SER A 110 -15.85 0.73 -1.06
N ARG A 111 -15.51 1.75 -1.85
CA ARG A 111 -16.29 3.00 -2.01
C ARG A 111 -16.26 3.43 -3.47
N TYR A 112 -17.44 3.72 -4.05
CA TYR A 112 -17.65 3.84 -5.49
C TYR A 112 -18.68 4.92 -5.88
N ASP A 113 -18.96 5.88 -5.00
CA ASP A 113 -19.86 7.02 -5.25
C ASP A 113 -19.12 8.37 -5.12
N SER A 114 -17.91 8.45 -5.68
CA SER A 114 -17.19 9.72 -5.78
C SER A 114 -17.89 10.70 -6.72
N PRO A 115 -17.64 12.02 -6.61
CA PRO A 115 -18.07 12.99 -7.63
C PRO A 115 -17.76 12.58 -9.07
N PHE A 116 -16.60 11.96 -9.30
CA PHE A 116 -16.24 11.41 -10.61
C PHE A 116 -17.14 10.24 -11.03
N ASP A 117 -17.49 9.33 -10.12
CA ASP A 117 -18.42 8.22 -10.42
C ASP A 117 -19.81 8.74 -10.81
N ARG A 118 -20.35 9.69 -10.04
CA ARG A 118 -21.65 10.30 -10.34
C ARG A 118 -21.64 11.01 -11.68
N TYR A 119 -20.56 11.70 -12.02
CA TYR A 119 -20.39 12.29 -13.35
C TYR A 119 -20.41 11.24 -14.47
N LEU A 120 -19.72 10.11 -14.30
CA LEU A 120 -19.78 9.01 -15.26
C LEU A 120 -21.20 8.42 -15.38
N HIS A 121 -22.00 8.51 -14.31
CA HIS A 121 -23.42 8.16 -14.28
C HIS A 121 -24.37 9.28 -14.72
N ARG A 122 -23.88 10.26 -15.50
CA ARG A 122 -24.66 11.35 -16.12
C ARG A 122 -25.14 12.44 -15.17
N ASP A 123 -24.59 12.52 -13.97
CA ASP A 123 -24.74 13.72 -13.13
C ASP A 123 -23.65 14.74 -13.49
N ASP A 124 -23.91 15.52 -14.53
CA ASP A 124 -22.96 16.53 -15.03
C ASP A 124 -22.58 17.58 -13.97
N ALA A 125 -23.43 17.79 -12.96
CA ALA A 125 -23.19 18.75 -11.88
C ALA A 125 -22.29 18.19 -10.77
N ALA A 126 -22.03 16.88 -10.73
CA ALA A 126 -21.21 16.25 -9.70
C ALA A 126 -19.74 16.70 -9.76
N LEU A 127 -19.20 16.99 -10.94
CA LEU A 127 -17.83 17.49 -11.13
C LEU A 127 -17.80 19.01 -11.29
N THR A 128 -16.94 19.68 -10.52
CA THR A 128 -16.70 21.12 -10.69
C THR A 128 -16.01 21.42 -12.04
N PRO A 129 -16.13 22.65 -12.57
CA PRO A 129 -15.43 23.04 -13.80
C PRO A 129 -13.92 22.78 -13.75
N GLU A 130 -13.29 23.03 -12.61
CA GLU A 130 -11.85 22.79 -12.33
C GLU A 130 -11.52 21.30 -12.47
N ALA A 131 -12.31 20.45 -11.82
CA ALA A 131 -12.11 19.01 -11.88
C ALA A 131 -12.37 18.44 -13.28
N LYS A 132 -13.27 19.03 -14.08
CA LYS A 132 -13.47 18.67 -15.49
C LYS A 132 -12.25 19.02 -16.34
N ARG A 133 -11.66 20.21 -16.16
CA ARG A 133 -10.40 20.60 -16.81
C ARG A 133 -9.26 19.67 -16.40
N GLY A 134 -9.15 19.36 -15.11
CA GLY A 134 -8.18 18.40 -14.59
C GLY A 134 -8.35 17.00 -15.18
N ALA A 135 -9.58 16.50 -15.29
CA ALA A 135 -9.87 15.22 -15.93
C ALA A 135 -9.45 15.22 -17.41
N THR A 136 -9.66 16.34 -18.11
CA THR A 136 -9.27 16.50 -19.52
C THR A 136 -7.76 16.45 -19.70
N LEU A 137 -7.01 17.06 -18.77
CA LEU A 137 -5.55 16.94 -18.72
C LEU A 137 -5.13 15.49 -18.44
N PHE A 138 -5.72 14.86 -17.42
CA PHE A 138 -5.37 13.52 -16.94
C PHE A 138 -5.60 12.42 -17.98
N PHE A 139 -6.75 12.43 -18.65
CA PHE A 139 -7.12 11.43 -19.65
C PHE A 139 -6.70 11.81 -21.09
N GLY A 140 -6.32 13.07 -21.31
CA GLY A 140 -5.99 13.61 -22.62
C GLY A 140 -4.50 13.93 -22.76
N ARG A 141 -4.14 15.21 -22.56
CA ARG A 141 -2.81 15.75 -22.89
C ARG A 141 -1.66 15.11 -22.11
N LEU A 142 -1.90 14.69 -20.87
CA LEU A 142 -0.87 14.17 -19.97
C LEU A 142 -0.80 12.64 -20.00
N PRO A 143 0.36 12.04 -19.67
CA PRO A 143 0.51 10.59 -19.68
C PRO A 143 -0.13 9.87 -18.49
N CYS A 144 -0.90 10.56 -17.64
CA CYS A 144 -1.40 10.03 -16.35
C CYS A 144 -2.21 8.73 -16.54
N ALA A 145 -3.18 8.74 -17.46
CA ALA A 145 -4.03 7.58 -17.73
C ALA A 145 -3.29 6.39 -18.38
N GLN A 146 -2.08 6.57 -18.92
CA GLN A 146 -1.29 5.46 -19.45
C GLN A 146 -0.84 4.48 -18.36
N CYS A 147 -0.72 4.98 -17.12
CA CYS A 147 -0.39 4.18 -15.93
C CYS A 147 -1.59 4.00 -14.99
N HIS A 148 -2.44 5.01 -14.85
CA HIS A 148 -3.59 5.03 -13.94
C HIS A 148 -4.90 4.90 -14.73
N ASN A 149 -5.30 3.67 -15.04
CA ASN A 149 -6.47 3.38 -15.86
C ASN A 149 -7.38 2.30 -15.24
N GLY A 150 -8.44 2.00 -15.98
CA GLY A 150 -9.48 1.07 -15.55
C GLY A 150 -10.33 1.61 -14.40
N PRO A 151 -11.21 0.76 -13.84
CA PRO A 151 -12.19 1.19 -12.85
C PRO A 151 -11.61 1.80 -11.58
N LEU A 152 -10.39 1.42 -11.18
CA LEU A 152 -9.72 1.89 -9.97
C LEU A 152 -8.70 3.01 -10.22
N LEU A 153 -8.50 3.42 -11.49
CA LEU A 153 -7.45 4.37 -11.89
C LEU A 153 -6.08 3.95 -11.34
N GLY A 154 -5.76 2.66 -11.50
CA GLY A 154 -4.52 2.05 -11.06
C GLY A 154 -3.80 1.38 -12.22
N GLY A 155 -2.69 0.72 -11.93
CA GLY A 155 -1.89 0.02 -12.93
C GLY A 155 -1.39 -1.34 -12.47
N GLN A 156 -1.05 -2.17 -13.44
CA GLN A 156 -0.33 -3.45 -13.24
C GLN A 156 1.10 -3.41 -13.82
N ARG A 157 1.47 -2.29 -14.46
CA ARG A 157 2.83 -2.06 -14.93
C ARG A 157 3.71 -1.61 -13.75
N PHE A 158 5.02 -1.74 -13.90
CA PHE A 158 6.00 -1.20 -12.96
C PHE A 158 6.78 -0.10 -13.68
N ALA A 159 6.96 1.05 -13.03
CA ALA A 159 7.73 2.15 -13.60
C ALA A 159 8.46 2.92 -12.50
N ASN A 160 9.68 3.36 -12.81
CA ASN A 160 10.41 4.33 -12.00
C ASN A 160 9.93 5.74 -12.36
N VAL A 161 9.34 6.44 -11.39
CA VAL A 161 8.83 7.81 -11.53
C VAL A 161 9.70 8.85 -10.84
N GLY A 162 10.94 8.49 -10.46
CA GLY A 162 11.94 9.39 -9.90
C GLY A 162 11.66 9.85 -8.47
N VAL A 163 11.00 9.02 -7.66
CA VAL A 163 10.68 9.36 -6.25
C VAL A 163 11.99 9.50 -5.45
N PRO A 164 12.19 10.60 -4.69
CA PRO A 164 13.33 10.72 -3.77
C PRO A 164 13.32 9.59 -2.77
N GLN A 165 14.48 9.02 -2.44
CA GLN A 165 14.56 7.80 -1.64
C GLN A 165 14.61 8.12 -0.14
N VAL A 166 13.62 7.63 0.61
CA VAL A 166 13.55 7.79 2.08
C VAL A 166 13.34 6.44 2.76
N GLY A 167 14.02 6.24 3.89
CA GLY A 167 13.78 5.12 4.79
C GLY A 167 14.98 4.18 4.93
N PRO A 168 14.82 3.10 5.70
CA PRO A 168 15.91 2.15 5.93
C PRO A 168 16.12 1.18 4.75
N GLY A 169 15.22 1.15 3.78
CA GLY A 169 15.12 0.07 2.80
C GLY A 169 14.91 -1.29 3.48
N GLU A 170 14.86 -2.35 2.68
CA GLU A 170 14.88 -3.72 3.18
C GLU A 170 15.70 -4.60 2.23
N GLY A 171 16.06 -5.80 2.70
CA GLY A 171 16.74 -6.80 1.87
C GLY A 171 18.11 -6.37 1.35
N GLN A 172 18.49 -6.84 0.16
CA GLN A 172 19.82 -6.62 -0.42
C GLN A 172 19.98 -5.21 -1.00
N GLY A 173 18.87 -4.50 -1.22
CA GLY A 173 18.84 -3.14 -1.71
C GLY A 173 19.14 -2.08 -0.65
N ALA A 174 19.00 -2.44 0.62
CA ALA A 174 19.12 -1.52 1.74
C ALA A 174 20.46 -0.72 1.69
N PRO A 175 20.41 0.61 1.95
CA PRO A 175 19.28 1.32 2.53
C PRO A 175 18.25 1.85 1.52
N LEU A 176 18.38 1.52 0.23
CA LEU A 176 17.44 1.92 -0.82
C LEU A 176 16.35 0.86 -1.02
N ASP A 177 15.18 1.27 -1.47
CA ASP A 177 14.14 0.35 -1.97
C ASP A 177 14.27 0.23 -3.49
N LEU A 178 14.77 -0.91 -3.96
CA LEU A 178 14.97 -1.14 -5.39
C LEU A 178 13.68 -1.51 -6.12
N GLY A 179 12.55 -1.59 -5.41
CA GLY A 179 11.23 -1.87 -5.94
C GLY A 179 11.16 -3.24 -6.62
N ARG A 180 10.59 -3.26 -7.83
CA ARG A 180 10.37 -4.50 -8.58
C ARG A 180 11.66 -5.30 -8.83
N ALA A 181 12.81 -4.64 -8.90
CA ALA A 181 14.08 -5.33 -9.17
C ALA A 181 14.42 -6.38 -8.11
N GLU A 182 14.16 -6.09 -6.84
CA GLU A 182 14.47 -7.00 -5.74
C GLU A 182 13.57 -8.24 -5.78
N VAL A 183 12.26 -8.06 -6.03
CA VAL A 183 11.32 -9.18 -6.17
C VAL A 183 11.72 -10.10 -7.32
N VAL A 184 12.16 -9.53 -8.45
CA VAL A 184 12.59 -10.34 -9.61
C VAL A 184 13.88 -11.09 -9.32
N ALA A 185 14.85 -10.44 -8.67
CA ALA A 185 16.11 -11.08 -8.30
C ALA A 185 15.92 -12.23 -7.29
N GLN A 186 14.91 -12.13 -6.42
CA GLN A 186 14.56 -13.20 -5.47
C GLN A 186 13.80 -14.36 -6.15
N GLN A 187 12.92 -14.06 -7.11
CA GLN A 187 12.06 -15.07 -7.72
C GLN A 187 12.70 -15.85 -8.86
N PHE A 188 13.64 -15.24 -9.59
CA PHE A 188 14.19 -15.81 -10.81
C PHE A 188 15.72 -15.84 -10.76
N PRO A 189 16.37 -16.93 -11.20
CA PRO A 189 17.83 -17.04 -11.26
C PRO A 189 18.41 -16.30 -12.48
N VAL A 190 17.92 -15.09 -12.76
CA VAL A 190 18.37 -14.23 -13.85
C VAL A 190 18.51 -12.78 -13.36
N PRO A 191 19.43 -11.99 -13.92
CA PRO A 191 19.53 -10.57 -13.57
C PRO A 191 18.19 -9.85 -13.81
N SER A 192 17.77 -9.03 -12.84
CA SER A 192 16.59 -8.18 -13.03
C SER A 192 16.85 -7.19 -14.18
N PRO A 193 15.87 -6.96 -15.08
CA PRO A 193 15.92 -5.85 -16.01
C PRO A 193 16.20 -4.53 -15.28
N SER A 194 17.06 -3.69 -15.86
CA SER A 194 17.40 -2.38 -15.28
C SER A 194 16.17 -1.47 -15.15
N SER A 195 15.17 -1.63 -16.02
CA SER A 195 13.89 -0.91 -15.96
C SER A 195 13.03 -1.24 -14.73
N TYR A 196 13.38 -2.27 -13.96
CA TYR A 196 12.70 -2.59 -12.70
C TYR A 196 13.36 -1.97 -11.47
N ARG A 197 14.56 -1.40 -11.60
CA ARG A 197 15.21 -0.70 -10.50
C ARG A 197 14.42 0.58 -10.18
N PHE A 198 14.08 0.76 -8.91
CA PHE A 198 13.20 1.84 -8.40
C PHE A 198 11.79 1.85 -9.04
N ALA A 199 11.36 0.72 -9.63
CA ALA A 199 10.09 0.64 -10.32
C ALA A 199 9.00 0.11 -9.39
N PHE A 200 7.93 0.88 -9.24
CA PHE A 200 6.79 0.53 -8.40
C PHE A 200 5.52 0.43 -9.25
N ARG A 201 4.55 -0.32 -8.72
CA ARG A 201 3.23 -0.45 -9.34
C ARG A 201 2.42 0.83 -9.09
N PRO A 202 1.81 1.46 -10.12
CA PRO A 202 0.93 2.60 -9.91
C PRO A 202 -0.23 2.24 -8.96
N PRO A 203 -0.37 2.94 -7.83
CA PRO A 203 -1.46 2.67 -6.90
C PRO A 203 -2.80 3.10 -7.51
N PRO A 204 -3.92 2.51 -7.07
CA PRO A 204 -5.25 3.05 -7.39
C PRO A 204 -5.38 4.49 -6.86
N LEU A 205 -6.04 5.36 -7.61
CA LEU A 205 -6.21 6.78 -7.25
C LEU A 205 -7.57 7.11 -6.62
N ARG A 206 -8.46 6.13 -6.47
CA ARG A 206 -9.71 6.33 -5.72
C ARG A 206 -9.39 6.65 -4.27
N ASN A 207 -10.06 7.66 -3.73
CA ASN A 207 -9.85 8.18 -2.37
C ASN A 207 -8.43 8.66 -2.08
N VAL A 208 -7.61 8.94 -3.11
CA VAL A 208 -6.20 9.31 -2.92
C VAL A 208 -6.02 10.53 -2.01
N GLU A 209 -6.97 11.48 -2.01
CA GLU A 209 -6.95 12.64 -1.11
C GLU A 209 -6.83 12.29 0.38
N LEU A 210 -7.29 11.10 0.79
CA LEU A 210 -7.37 10.67 2.18
C LEU A 210 -6.18 9.82 2.63
N THR A 211 -5.17 9.63 1.76
CA THR A 211 -4.09 8.66 2.00
C THR A 211 -2.71 9.32 2.00
N ALA A 212 -2.63 10.57 2.47
CA ALA A 212 -1.34 11.20 2.74
C ALA A 212 -0.61 10.49 3.90
N PRO A 213 0.73 10.48 3.92
CA PRO A 213 1.62 10.99 2.87
C PRO A 213 1.67 10.06 1.63
N TYR A 214 2.21 10.56 0.53
CA TYR A 214 2.13 9.96 -0.81
C TYR A 214 3.45 9.30 -1.25
N MET A 215 3.33 8.47 -2.30
CA MET A 215 4.36 7.57 -2.85
C MET A 215 4.60 6.33 -1.97
N HIS A 216 5.48 5.44 -2.42
CA HIS A 216 5.77 4.16 -1.76
C HIS A 216 6.44 4.33 -0.37
N ASP A 217 7.11 5.45 -0.16
CA ASP A 217 7.91 5.79 1.01
C ASP A 217 7.38 7.00 1.80
N GLY A 218 6.22 7.55 1.41
CA GLY A 218 5.59 8.67 2.11
C GLY A 218 6.34 10.00 1.98
N VAL A 219 7.16 10.17 0.94
CA VAL A 219 8.04 11.35 0.78
C VAL A 219 7.32 12.68 0.54
N TYR A 220 6.06 12.64 0.09
CA TYR A 220 5.28 13.87 -0.20
C TYR A 220 4.07 14.02 0.73
N PRO A 221 3.89 15.16 1.41
CA PRO A 221 2.78 15.34 2.35
C PRO A 221 1.46 15.73 1.65
N THR A 222 1.49 16.24 0.41
CA THR A 222 0.31 16.79 -0.28
C THR A 222 0.20 16.35 -1.73
N LEU A 223 -1.02 16.31 -2.28
CA LEU A 223 -1.23 16.06 -3.71
C LEU A 223 -0.58 17.14 -4.58
N GLU A 224 -0.53 18.38 -4.08
CA GLU A 224 0.13 19.50 -4.73
C GLU A 224 1.65 19.25 -4.88
N ALA A 225 2.29 18.63 -3.87
CA ALA A 225 3.69 18.22 -3.95
C ALA A 225 3.88 17.07 -4.97
N VAL A 226 2.97 16.10 -5.02
CA VAL A 226 2.97 15.02 -6.02
C VAL A 226 2.82 15.58 -7.45
N VAL A 227 1.87 16.49 -7.69
CA VAL A 227 1.67 17.09 -9.02
C VAL A 227 2.88 17.95 -9.41
N ARG A 228 3.51 18.66 -8.46
CA ARG A 228 4.75 19.40 -8.69
C ARG A 228 5.91 18.47 -9.08
N HIS A 229 6.03 17.32 -8.41
CA HIS A 229 7.01 16.29 -8.75
C HIS A 229 6.85 15.83 -10.19
N TYR A 230 5.64 15.41 -10.59
CA TYR A 230 5.39 14.96 -11.97
C TYR A 230 5.54 16.06 -13.02
N ASN A 231 5.40 17.34 -12.66
CA ASN A 231 5.57 18.44 -13.61
C ASN A 231 7.00 18.53 -14.17
N ASP A 232 8.00 18.24 -13.35
CA ASP A 232 9.41 18.15 -13.75
C ASP A 232 10.17 17.21 -12.81
N VAL A 233 10.09 15.91 -13.07
CA VAL A 233 10.68 14.86 -12.21
C VAL A 233 12.19 15.02 -12.04
N PRO A 234 13.00 15.25 -13.09
CA PRO A 234 14.44 15.40 -12.93
C PRO A 234 14.84 16.61 -12.08
N THR A 235 14.13 17.73 -12.19
CA THR A 235 14.39 18.90 -11.33
C THR A 235 13.89 18.63 -9.92
N ALA A 236 12.67 18.14 -9.76
CA ALA A 236 12.07 17.85 -8.44
C ALA A 236 12.91 16.89 -7.60
N LEU A 237 13.48 15.85 -8.21
CA LEU A 237 14.38 14.91 -7.53
C LEU A 237 15.70 15.58 -7.10
N ARG A 238 16.32 16.40 -7.98
CA ARG A 238 17.60 17.07 -7.67
C ARG A 238 17.47 18.16 -6.61
N THR A 239 16.32 18.82 -6.56
CA THR A 239 16.06 19.95 -5.66
C THR A 239 15.03 19.59 -4.59
N TYR A 240 14.91 18.31 -4.24
CA TYR A 240 13.95 17.87 -3.23
C TYR A 240 14.23 18.57 -1.90
N ASP A 241 13.18 19.17 -1.32
CA ASP A 241 13.25 19.86 -0.05
C ASP A 241 12.94 18.88 1.10
N VAL A 242 14.01 18.38 1.72
CA VAL A 242 13.96 17.44 2.85
C VAL A 242 13.17 17.98 4.05
N THR A 243 12.95 19.30 4.15
CA THR A 243 12.19 19.87 5.26
C THR A 243 10.70 19.53 5.21
N GLN A 244 10.20 19.06 4.06
CA GLN A 244 8.84 18.54 3.88
C GLN A 244 8.60 17.20 4.59
N LEU A 245 9.67 16.47 4.93
CA LEU A 245 9.58 15.26 5.75
C LEU A 245 9.36 15.61 7.22
N ASP A 246 8.67 14.71 7.93
CA ASP A 246 8.65 14.70 9.38
C ASP A 246 10.09 14.77 9.93
N PRO A 247 10.39 15.63 10.92
CA PRO A 247 11.73 15.75 11.50
C PRO A 247 12.39 14.41 11.86
N ALA A 248 11.61 13.43 12.33
CA ALA A 248 12.11 12.10 12.68
C ALA A 248 12.59 11.29 11.46
N LEU A 249 12.10 11.59 10.26
CA LEU A 249 12.41 10.85 9.02
C LEU A 249 13.55 11.50 8.20
N ARG A 250 13.89 12.76 8.46
CA ARG A 250 14.90 13.51 7.66
C ARG A 250 16.27 12.84 7.64
N GLY A 251 16.64 12.16 8.72
CA GLY A 251 17.91 11.40 8.81
C GLY A 251 17.95 10.15 7.92
N MET A 252 16.82 9.74 7.35
CA MET A 252 16.68 8.58 6.48
C MET A 252 16.61 8.95 4.99
N TYR A 253 16.85 10.21 4.64
CA TYR A 253 16.83 10.67 3.25
C TYR A 253 18.16 10.36 2.54
N HIS A 254 18.09 9.63 1.43
CA HIS A 254 19.23 9.26 0.59
C HIS A 254 19.35 10.18 -0.64
N GLY A 255 19.65 11.44 -0.38
CA GLY A 255 19.70 12.51 -1.39
C GLY A 255 21.06 12.77 -2.03
N ASP A 256 22.02 11.86 -1.90
CA ASP A 256 23.35 12.06 -2.46
C ASP A 256 23.35 11.96 -4.00
N GLN A 257 24.38 12.53 -4.62
CA GLN A 257 24.48 12.61 -6.08
C GLN A 257 24.51 11.22 -6.75
N ALA A 258 25.07 10.19 -6.11
CA ALA A 258 25.13 8.86 -6.68
C ALA A 258 23.73 8.23 -6.71
N THR A 259 22.98 8.33 -5.60
CA THR A 259 21.57 7.86 -5.54
C THR A 259 20.70 8.58 -6.56
N ILE A 260 20.77 9.92 -6.63
CA ILE A 260 20.01 10.70 -7.61
C ILE A 260 20.35 10.28 -9.05
N THR A 261 21.64 10.07 -9.34
CA THR A 261 22.08 9.66 -10.69
C THR A 261 21.55 8.27 -11.05
N ASP A 262 21.57 7.34 -10.09
CA ASP A 262 21.08 5.98 -10.28
C ASP A 262 19.55 5.95 -10.53
N VAL A 263 18.77 6.67 -9.72
CA VAL A 263 17.32 6.83 -9.93
C VAL A 263 17.02 7.42 -11.30
N LEU A 264 17.75 8.46 -11.74
CA LEU A 264 17.53 9.06 -13.06
C LEU A 264 17.96 8.16 -14.22
N SER A 265 18.93 7.25 -14.02
CA SER A 265 19.42 6.36 -15.07
C SER A 265 18.37 5.37 -15.57
N THR A 266 17.40 5.02 -14.71
CA THR A 266 16.31 4.08 -15.00
C THR A 266 14.95 4.77 -15.09
N LEU A 267 14.92 6.11 -15.10
CA LEU A 267 13.69 6.89 -15.14
C LEU A 267 12.87 6.56 -16.39
N GLU A 268 11.57 6.32 -16.16
CA GLU A 268 10.59 6.10 -17.20
C GLU A 268 10.58 7.25 -18.22
N TRP A 269 10.57 6.91 -19.51
CA TRP A 269 10.87 7.87 -20.57
C TRP A 269 9.90 9.04 -20.62
N ARG A 270 8.63 8.81 -20.23
CA ARG A 270 7.56 9.82 -20.17
C ARG A 270 7.85 10.97 -19.20
N PHE A 271 8.70 10.74 -18.21
CA PHE A 271 9.01 11.72 -17.15
C PHE A 271 10.40 12.34 -17.31
N ARG A 272 11.10 12.07 -18.42
CA ARG A 272 12.43 12.67 -18.69
C ARG A 272 12.34 14.13 -19.13
N THR A 273 11.16 14.59 -19.53
CA THR A 273 10.90 15.95 -19.99
C THR A 273 9.78 16.58 -19.17
N PRO A 274 9.88 17.88 -18.82
CA PRO A 274 8.82 18.57 -18.08
C PRO A 274 7.46 18.54 -18.80
N LEU A 275 6.38 18.47 -18.03
CA LEU A 275 5.00 18.55 -18.52
C LEU A 275 4.56 19.98 -18.84
N ASN A 276 5.34 20.98 -18.39
CA ASN A 276 5.10 22.42 -18.58
C ASN A 276 3.70 22.87 -18.15
N LEU A 277 3.21 22.35 -17.02
CA LEU A 277 1.91 22.72 -16.47
C LEU A 277 1.94 24.13 -15.88
N THR A 278 0.94 24.94 -16.22
CA THR A 278 0.69 26.20 -15.51
C THR A 278 0.18 25.96 -14.09
N ASP A 279 0.22 26.98 -13.25
CA ASP A 279 -0.29 26.91 -11.87
C ASP A 279 -1.79 26.55 -11.82
N GLY A 280 -2.56 27.07 -12.78
CA GLY A 280 -3.97 26.73 -12.95
C GLY A 280 -4.16 25.26 -13.33
N GLU A 281 -3.39 24.74 -14.27
CA GLU A 281 -3.48 23.34 -14.69
C GLU A 281 -3.07 22.36 -13.58
N ARG A 282 -2.07 22.72 -12.75
CA ARG A 282 -1.71 21.93 -11.57
C ARG A 282 -2.84 21.91 -10.55
N SER A 283 -3.50 23.04 -10.34
CA SER A 283 -4.64 23.16 -9.43
C SER A 283 -5.86 22.36 -9.94
N ASP A 284 -6.13 22.42 -11.25
CA ASP A 284 -7.19 21.66 -11.90
C ASP A 284 -6.95 20.14 -11.77
N LEU A 285 -5.70 19.67 -11.94
CA LEU A 285 -5.35 18.26 -11.71
C LEU A 285 -5.60 17.82 -10.27
N VAL A 286 -5.21 18.64 -9.29
CA VAL A 286 -5.48 18.34 -7.88
C VAL A 286 -6.99 18.31 -7.62
N ALA A 287 -7.76 19.23 -8.20
CA ALA A 287 -9.22 19.22 -8.11
C ALA A 287 -9.82 17.92 -8.69
N PHE A 288 -9.28 17.44 -9.81
CA PHE A 288 -9.66 16.14 -10.35
C PHE A 288 -9.32 14.98 -9.41
N LEU A 289 -8.11 14.93 -8.85
CA LEU A 289 -7.71 13.86 -7.91
C LEU A 289 -8.61 13.84 -6.66
N LYS A 290 -8.97 15.01 -6.12
CA LYS A 290 -9.92 15.14 -4.99
C LYS A 290 -11.34 14.71 -5.36
N SER A 291 -11.73 14.85 -6.63
CA SER A 291 -13.03 14.36 -7.12
C SER A 291 -13.16 12.84 -7.18
N LEU A 292 -12.05 12.11 -6.98
CA LEU A 292 -12.02 10.64 -6.90
C LEU A 292 -12.33 10.12 -5.49
N THR A 293 -12.61 11.01 -4.54
CA THR A 293 -12.94 10.68 -3.15
C THR A 293 -14.44 10.47 -2.99
N ASP A 294 -14.83 9.27 -2.58
CA ASP A 294 -16.18 8.98 -2.13
C ASP A 294 -16.45 9.73 -0.81
N PRO A 295 -17.54 10.51 -0.69
CA PRO A 295 -17.87 11.22 0.56
C PRO A 295 -17.94 10.29 1.79
N ALA A 296 -18.42 9.06 1.61
CA ALA A 296 -18.51 8.06 2.69
C ALA A 296 -17.15 7.41 3.04
N ALA A 297 -16.06 7.76 2.34
CA ALA A 297 -14.70 7.39 2.74
C ALA A 297 -14.09 8.37 3.76
N ARG A 298 -14.65 9.59 3.89
CA ARG A 298 -14.15 10.61 4.83
C ARG A 298 -14.49 10.31 6.28
N ASP A 299 -15.58 9.56 6.50
CA ASP A 299 -15.99 9.12 7.82
C ASP A 299 -16.21 7.61 7.80
N LEU A 300 -15.31 6.90 8.49
CA LEU A 300 -15.36 5.45 8.66
C LEU A 300 -15.76 5.07 10.10
N ALA A 301 -16.26 6.01 10.90
CA ALA A 301 -16.59 5.77 12.30
C ALA A 301 -17.60 4.64 12.49
N SER A 302 -18.51 4.44 11.53
CA SER A 302 -19.49 3.33 11.55
C SER A 302 -18.85 1.94 11.44
N LEU A 303 -17.62 1.84 10.95
CA LEU A 303 -16.87 0.58 10.86
C LEU A 303 -16.10 0.28 12.16
N ILE A 304 -15.97 1.25 13.05
CA ILE A 304 -15.23 1.09 14.31
C ILE A 304 -16.18 0.47 15.33
N PRO A 305 -15.92 -0.77 15.82
CA PRO A 305 -16.79 -1.40 16.80
C PRO A 305 -16.68 -0.69 18.16
N ALA A 306 -17.73 -0.75 18.96
CA ALA A 306 -17.73 -0.19 20.32
C ALA A 306 -16.75 -0.93 21.25
N SER A 307 -16.55 -2.23 21.00
CA SER A 307 -15.62 -3.10 21.73
C SER A 307 -15.13 -4.23 20.82
N VAL A 308 -13.98 -4.81 21.14
CA VAL A 308 -13.48 -6.02 20.48
C VAL A 308 -13.57 -7.24 21.41
N PRO A 309 -13.73 -8.47 20.87
CA PRO A 309 -13.80 -9.70 21.65
C PRO A 309 -12.64 -9.95 22.63
N SER A 310 -11.46 -9.37 22.37
CA SER A 310 -10.32 -9.44 23.28
C SER A 310 -10.46 -8.59 24.54
N GLY A 311 -11.46 -7.69 24.60
CA GLY A 311 -11.62 -6.71 25.68
C GLY A 311 -10.61 -5.56 25.63
N LEU A 312 -9.71 -5.53 24.63
CA LEU A 312 -8.77 -4.43 24.45
C LEU A 312 -9.51 -3.15 24.04
N PRO A 313 -9.00 -1.96 24.42
CA PRO A 313 -9.58 -0.70 24.00
C PRO A 313 -9.47 -0.56 22.47
N VAL A 314 -10.55 -0.09 21.84
CA VAL A 314 -10.60 0.14 20.38
C VAL A 314 -9.93 1.47 19.99
N ARG A 315 -9.86 2.42 20.94
CA ARG A 315 -9.13 3.68 20.82
C ARG A 315 -8.25 3.83 22.06
N GLU A 316 -6.97 4.08 21.84
CA GLU A 316 -6.03 4.47 22.89
C GLU A 316 -6.14 5.97 23.23
#